data_AF-A0AB73BC60-F1
#
_entry.id   AF-A0AB73BC60-F1
#
_cell.length_a   1.000
_cell.length_b   1.000
_cell.length_c   1.000
_cell.angle_alpha   90.00
_cell.angle_beta   90.00
_cell.angle_gamma   90.00
#
_symmetry.space_group_name_H-M   'P 1'
#
loop_
_entity.id
_entity.type
_entity.pdbx_description
1 polymer ?
#
loop_
_entity_poly.entity_id
_entity_poly.type
_entity_poly.pdbx_seq_one_letter_code
_entity_poly.pdbx_strand_id
1 'polypeptide(L)'
;MIKNQKSNLENLVSEIQSHSENIETSLSSFTERFESTETDFTNKFDSTVSEIEEKYESYTQEFNSQLDDKIESTENILQEKIGKQKETFSAQLESQKTDAQRVLDVLEEKKEEASNLLQIIGNIGITGNYQNIANIEKAAADKWRNIALWLMISMVAVIGFTIFISATNGFDWKLALFRIGAALALAIPAAYAAKESAKHRLLENHNRRSELELASLDPYLEKLPEDTRNKVKEELTKKFFGLNSQEKKVEEPVSSVAILDLLKTAISKK
;
A
#
# COMPACT_ATOMS: atom_id res chain seq x y z
N MET A 1 -77.82 -54.79 -117.40
CA MET A 1 -76.80 -55.04 -116.36
C MET A 1 -75.61 -54.06 -116.48
N ILE A 2 -74.98 -53.94 -117.66
CA ILE A 2 -73.79 -53.08 -117.90
C ILE A 2 -74.04 -51.57 -117.62
N LYS A 3 -75.20 -51.02 -118.00
CA LYS A 3 -75.53 -49.59 -117.78
C LYS A 3 -75.65 -49.20 -116.31
N ASN A 4 -76.10 -50.13 -115.45
CA ASN A 4 -76.24 -49.91 -114.02
C ASN A 4 -74.87 -49.95 -113.30
N GLN A 5 -73.98 -50.84 -113.76
CA GLN A 5 -72.60 -50.90 -113.28
C GLN A 5 -71.80 -49.64 -113.65
N LYS A 6 -72.02 -49.08 -114.86
CA LYS A 6 -71.40 -47.82 -115.28
C LYS A 6 -71.84 -46.63 -114.40
N SER A 7 -73.14 -46.51 -114.12
CA SER A 7 -73.68 -45.46 -113.25
C SER A 7 -73.16 -45.57 -111.80
N ASN A 8 -73.03 -46.80 -111.28
CA ASN A 8 -72.43 -47.01 -109.96
C ASN A 8 -70.94 -46.66 -109.95
N LEU A 9 -70.20 -46.95 -111.02
CA LEU A 9 -68.79 -46.58 -111.15
C LEU A 9 -68.60 -45.07 -111.22
N GLU A 10 -69.47 -44.37 -111.97
CA GLU A 10 -69.47 -42.89 -112.07
C GLU A 10 -69.81 -42.24 -110.71
N ASN A 11 -70.77 -42.79 -109.96
CA ASN A 11 -71.08 -42.32 -108.62
C ASN A 11 -69.91 -42.52 -107.65
N LEU A 12 -69.24 -43.68 -107.71
CA LEU A 12 -68.12 -44.00 -106.83
C LEU A 12 -66.88 -43.13 -107.13
N VAL A 13 -66.66 -42.78 -108.40
CA VAL A 13 -65.64 -41.81 -108.81
C VAL A 13 -65.96 -40.42 -108.28
N SER A 14 -67.22 -39.97 -108.39
CA SER A 14 -67.68 -38.68 -107.84
C SER A 14 -67.52 -38.62 -106.32
N GLU A 15 -67.84 -39.71 -105.61
CA GLU A 15 -67.74 -39.82 -104.17
C GLU A 15 -66.28 -39.84 -103.69
N ILE A 16 -65.39 -40.55 -104.41
CA ILE A 16 -63.94 -40.51 -104.18
C ILE A 16 -63.39 -39.11 -104.41
N GLN A 17 -63.83 -38.43 -105.48
CA GLN A 17 -63.35 -37.09 -105.82
C GLN A 17 -63.79 -36.06 -104.77
N SER A 18 -65.04 -36.14 -104.31
CA SER A 18 -65.54 -35.33 -103.19
C SER A 18 -64.81 -35.63 -101.88
N HIS A 19 -64.49 -36.90 -101.58
CA HIS A 19 -63.66 -37.25 -100.43
C HIS A 19 -62.24 -36.68 -100.55
N SER A 20 -61.64 -36.72 -101.74
CA SER A 20 -60.32 -36.15 -102.01
C SER A 20 -60.30 -34.64 -101.76
N GLU A 21 -61.30 -33.92 -102.28
CA GLU A 21 -61.45 -32.47 -102.06
C GLU A 21 -61.68 -32.11 -100.58
N ASN A 22 -62.49 -32.91 -99.87
CA ASN A 22 -62.71 -32.75 -98.42
C ASN A 22 -61.43 -33.01 -97.60
N ILE A 23 -60.62 -34.00 -98.01
CA ILE A 23 -59.33 -34.30 -97.38
C ILE A 23 -58.35 -33.15 -97.63
N GLU A 24 -58.25 -32.63 -98.85
CA GLU A 24 -57.42 -31.46 -99.18
C GLU A 24 -57.81 -30.23 -98.34
N THR A 25 -59.11 -29.96 -98.24
CA THR A 25 -59.63 -28.82 -97.45
C THR A 25 -59.34 -29.00 -95.95
N SER A 26 -59.51 -30.22 -95.43
CA SER A 26 -59.19 -30.55 -94.03
C SER A 26 -57.69 -30.44 -93.75
N LEU A 27 -56.85 -30.85 -94.70
CA LEU A 27 -55.39 -30.75 -94.58
C LEU A 27 -54.93 -29.29 -94.62
N SER A 28 -55.51 -28.48 -95.51
CA SER A 28 -55.23 -27.04 -95.60
C SER A 28 -55.59 -26.33 -94.31
N SER A 29 -56.81 -26.56 -93.80
CA SER A 29 -57.26 -25.94 -92.54
C SER A 29 -56.50 -26.44 -91.31
N PHE A 30 -56.06 -27.70 -91.29
CA PHE A 30 -55.18 -28.21 -90.26
C PHE A 30 -53.81 -27.52 -90.29
N THR A 31 -53.22 -27.36 -91.49
CA THR A 31 -51.93 -26.69 -91.68
C THR A 31 -51.99 -25.23 -91.21
N GLU A 32 -53.02 -24.49 -91.61
CA GLU A 32 -53.21 -23.10 -91.20
C GLU A 32 -53.40 -22.97 -89.68
N ARG A 33 -54.19 -23.86 -89.06
CA ARG A 33 -54.36 -23.89 -87.60
C ARG A 33 -53.06 -24.26 -86.88
N PHE A 34 -52.27 -25.15 -87.45
CA PHE A 34 -50.99 -25.57 -86.91
C PHE A 34 -49.99 -24.40 -86.93
N GLU A 35 -49.82 -23.74 -88.07
CA GLU A 35 -48.95 -22.56 -88.21
C GLU A 35 -49.38 -21.41 -87.28
N SER A 36 -50.70 -21.16 -87.17
CA SER A 36 -51.23 -20.16 -86.23
C SER A 36 -50.93 -20.54 -84.78
N THR A 37 -51.07 -21.81 -84.42
CA THR A 37 -50.79 -22.31 -83.06
C THR A 37 -49.30 -22.27 -82.74
N GLU A 38 -48.43 -22.57 -83.71
CA GLU A 38 -46.98 -22.46 -83.59
C GLU A 38 -46.55 -21.00 -83.35
N THR A 39 -47.16 -20.07 -84.09
CA THR A 39 -46.94 -18.64 -83.92
C THR A 39 -47.39 -18.15 -82.54
N ASP A 40 -48.59 -18.54 -82.10
CA ASP A 40 -49.11 -18.19 -80.77
C ASP A 40 -48.27 -18.77 -79.64
N PHE A 41 -47.79 -20.01 -79.81
CA PHE A 41 -46.89 -20.64 -78.85
C PHE A 41 -45.56 -19.89 -78.76
N THR A 42 -44.96 -19.54 -79.90
CA THR A 42 -43.70 -18.79 -79.97
C THR A 42 -43.85 -17.43 -79.29
N ASN A 43 -44.90 -16.68 -79.61
CA ASN A 43 -45.18 -15.38 -78.99
C ASN A 43 -45.38 -15.47 -77.48
N LYS A 44 -46.10 -16.49 -76.99
CA LYS A 44 -46.28 -16.72 -75.55
C LYS A 44 -44.98 -17.13 -74.87
N PHE A 45 -44.18 -17.95 -75.53
CA PHE A 45 -42.88 -18.37 -75.02
C PHE A 45 -41.95 -17.16 -74.87
N ASP A 46 -41.81 -16.34 -75.91
CA ASP A 46 -40.98 -15.14 -75.89
C ASP A 46 -41.44 -14.12 -74.85
N SER A 47 -42.75 -13.91 -74.72
CA SER A 47 -43.34 -13.06 -73.68
C SER A 47 -43.04 -13.59 -72.27
N THR A 48 -43.14 -14.91 -72.07
CA THR A 48 -42.87 -15.54 -70.76
C THR A 48 -41.38 -15.43 -70.41
N VAL A 49 -40.49 -15.65 -71.38
CA VAL A 49 -39.05 -15.48 -71.20
C VAL A 49 -38.73 -14.03 -70.82
N SER A 50 -39.30 -13.05 -71.53
CA SER A 50 -39.09 -11.63 -71.24
C SER A 50 -39.58 -11.25 -69.84
N GLU A 51 -40.76 -11.72 -69.42
CA GLU A 51 -41.27 -11.48 -68.06
C GLU A 51 -40.38 -12.11 -66.98
N ILE A 52 -39.78 -13.27 -67.25
CA ILE A 52 -38.84 -13.92 -66.33
C ILE A 52 -37.54 -13.10 -66.23
N GLU A 53 -37.02 -12.61 -67.35
CA GLU A 53 -35.83 -11.75 -67.39
C GLU A 53 -36.05 -10.45 -66.60
N GLU A 54 -37.16 -9.74 -66.83
CA GLU A 54 -37.48 -8.51 -66.09
C GLU A 54 -37.63 -8.76 -64.58
N LYS A 55 -38.33 -9.83 -64.19
CA LYS A 55 -38.46 -10.18 -62.76
C LYS A 55 -37.13 -10.55 -62.13
N TYR A 56 -36.25 -11.22 -62.87
CA TYR A 56 -34.93 -11.59 -62.38
C TYR A 56 -34.04 -10.37 -62.19
N GLU A 57 -34.03 -9.44 -63.15
CA GLU A 57 -33.31 -8.17 -63.04
C GLU A 57 -33.82 -7.34 -61.86
N SER A 58 -35.15 -7.18 -61.75
CA SER A 58 -35.77 -6.45 -60.64
C SER A 58 -35.45 -7.06 -59.28
N TYR A 59 -35.53 -8.40 -59.15
CA TYR A 59 -35.18 -9.09 -57.91
C TYR A 59 -33.70 -8.90 -57.55
N THR A 60 -32.81 -8.98 -58.55
CA THR A 60 -31.36 -8.80 -58.35
C THR A 60 -31.05 -7.37 -57.91
N GLN A 61 -31.70 -6.38 -58.52
CA GLN A 61 -31.52 -4.97 -58.15
C GLN A 61 -32.01 -4.68 -56.73
N GLU A 62 -33.19 -5.16 -56.37
CA GLU A 62 -33.76 -5.00 -55.03
C GLU A 62 -32.88 -5.70 -53.98
N PHE A 63 -32.43 -6.91 -54.26
CA PHE A 63 -31.54 -7.66 -53.37
C PHE A 63 -30.21 -6.93 -53.13
N ASN A 64 -29.60 -6.38 -54.19
CA ASN A 64 -28.37 -5.60 -54.07
C ASN A 64 -28.60 -4.31 -53.28
N SER A 65 -29.70 -3.60 -53.52
CA SER A 65 -30.04 -2.38 -52.76
C SER A 65 -30.20 -2.67 -51.27
N GLN A 66 -30.90 -3.75 -50.91
CA GLN A 66 -31.07 -4.15 -49.51
C GLN A 66 -29.76 -4.60 -48.86
N LEU A 67 -28.86 -5.22 -49.62
CA LEU A 67 -27.52 -5.55 -49.14
C LEU A 67 -26.71 -4.30 -48.87
N ASP A 68 -26.69 -3.34 -49.80
CA ASP A 68 -25.94 -2.09 -49.65
C ASP A 68 -26.46 -1.28 -48.45
N ASP A 69 -27.77 -1.11 -48.30
CA ASP A 69 -28.39 -0.43 -47.15
C ASP A 69 -28.01 -1.10 -45.82
N LYS A 70 -27.96 -2.43 -45.80
CA LYS A 70 -27.63 -3.21 -44.60
C LYS A 70 -26.14 -3.15 -44.27
N ILE A 71 -25.28 -3.10 -45.29
CA ILE A 71 -23.84 -2.91 -45.14
C ILE A 71 -23.59 -1.50 -44.58
N GLU A 72 -24.17 -0.47 -45.17
CA GLU A 72 -23.99 0.93 -44.74
C GLU A 72 -24.52 1.16 -43.33
N SER A 73 -25.71 0.66 -43.01
CA SER A 73 -26.25 0.77 -41.64
C SER A 73 -25.41 0.03 -40.61
N THR A 74 -24.87 -1.14 -40.96
CA THR A 74 -23.99 -1.90 -40.06
C THR A 74 -22.65 -1.18 -39.86
N GLU A 75 -22.08 -0.62 -40.91
CA GLU A 75 -20.85 0.16 -40.85
C GLU A 75 -21.01 1.39 -39.95
N ASN A 76 -22.12 2.14 -40.12
CA ASN A 76 -22.44 3.30 -39.30
C ASN A 76 -22.60 2.93 -37.80
N ILE A 77 -23.32 1.86 -37.48
CA ILE A 77 -23.49 1.39 -36.10
C ILE A 77 -22.14 0.95 -35.50
N LEU A 78 -21.29 0.27 -36.29
CA LEU A 78 -19.97 -0.14 -35.85
C LEU A 78 -19.08 1.07 -35.58
N GLN A 79 -19.04 2.05 -36.47
CA GLN A 79 -18.27 3.29 -36.29
C GLN A 79 -18.74 4.06 -35.05
N GLU A 80 -20.06 4.17 -34.83
CA GLU A 80 -20.62 4.83 -33.65
C GLU A 80 -20.21 4.10 -32.36
N LYS A 81 -20.35 2.76 -32.32
CA LYS A 81 -19.96 1.97 -31.15
C LYS A 81 -18.46 2.03 -30.88
N ILE A 82 -17.63 1.93 -31.92
CA ILE A 82 -16.17 2.05 -31.79
C ILE A 82 -15.80 3.45 -31.28
N GLY A 83 -16.43 4.50 -31.81
CA GLY A 83 -16.23 5.87 -31.34
C GLY A 83 -16.56 6.05 -29.86
N LYS A 84 -17.77 5.63 -29.44
CA LYS A 84 -18.21 5.68 -28.04
C LYS A 84 -17.32 4.86 -27.11
N GLN A 85 -16.92 3.67 -27.54
CA GLN A 85 -16.03 2.80 -26.76
C GLN A 85 -14.65 3.46 -26.59
N LYS A 86 -14.10 4.06 -27.64
CA LYS A 86 -12.82 4.77 -27.61
C LYS A 86 -12.86 5.98 -26.68
N GLU A 87 -13.93 6.77 -26.74
CA GLU A 87 -14.13 7.93 -25.86
C GLU A 87 -14.24 7.49 -24.40
N THR A 88 -15.08 6.50 -24.10
CA THR A 88 -15.24 5.95 -22.75
C THR A 88 -13.93 5.39 -22.20
N PHE A 89 -13.19 4.64 -23.03
CA PHE A 89 -11.89 4.09 -22.64
C PHE A 89 -10.87 5.19 -22.36
N SER A 90 -10.81 6.23 -23.20
CA SER A 90 -9.90 7.36 -22.99
C SER A 90 -10.22 8.13 -21.70
N ALA A 91 -11.50 8.38 -21.42
CA ALA A 91 -11.94 9.03 -20.18
C ALA A 91 -11.61 8.18 -18.95
N GLN A 92 -11.79 6.86 -19.03
CA GLN A 92 -11.49 5.95 -17.94
C GLN A 92 -9.98 5.82 -17.69
N LEU A 93 -9.16 5.84 -18.74
CA LEU A 93 -7.70 5.84 -18.63
C LEU A 93 -7.20 7.11 -17.92
N GLU A 94 -7.70 8.29 -18.31
CA GLU A 94 -7.31 9.57 -17.68
C GLU A 94 -7.79 9.65 -16.23
N SER A 95 -8.98 9.15 -15.93
CA SER A 95 -9.48 9.03 -14.55
C SER A 95 -8.58 8.13 -13.69
N GLN A 96 -8.25 6.93 -14.19
CA GLN A 96 -7.36 6.00 -13.49
C GLN A 96 -5.96 6.57 -13.29
N LYS A 97 -5.41 7.28 -14.28
CA LYS A 97 -4.11 7.95 -14.15
C LYS A 97 -4.14 9.03 -13.07
N THR A 98 -5.21 9.81 -13.02
CA THR A 98 -5.41 10.84 -11.99
C THR A 98 -5.55 10.24 -10.60
N ASP A 99 -6.33 9.16 -10.46
CA ASP A 99 -6.49 8.45 -9.20
C ASP A 99 -5.19 7.81 -8.73
N ALA A 100 -4.44 7.17 -9.63
CA ALA A 100 -3.14 6.60 -9.35
C ALA A 100 -2.14 7.67 -8.88
N GLN A 101 -2.10 8.83 -9.55
CA GLN A 101 -1.25 9.94 -9.14
C GLN A 101 -1.62 10.44 -7.74
N ARG A 102 -2.92 10.60 -7.44
CA ARG A 102 -3.39 11.02 -6.12
C ARG A 102 -2.98 10.03 -5.02
N VAL A 103 -3.06 8.73 -5.30
CA VAL A 103 -2.62 7.69 -4.35
C VAL A 103 -1.10 7.76 -4.16
N LEU A 104 -0.33 7.96 -5.23
CA LEU A 104 1.12 8.12 -5.13
C LEU A 104 1.50 9.35 -4.30
N ASP A 105 0.83 10.49 -4.51
CA ASP A 105 1.08 11.72 -3.75
C ASP A 105 0.81 11.50 -2.25
N VAL A 106 -0.31 10.86 -1.90
CA VAL A 106 -0.64 10.51 -0.51
C VAL A 106 0.38 9.53 0.08
N LEU A 107 0.84 8.56 -0.70
CA LEU A 107 1.86 7.61 -0.24
C LEU A 107 3.21 8.30 0.00
N GLU A 108 3.61 9.24 -0.85
CA GLU A 108 4.83 10.02 -0.67
C GLU A 108 4.73 10.89 0.60
N GLU A 109 3.60 11.56 0.81
CA GLU A 109 3.31 12.34 2.04
C GLU A 109 3.38 11.45 3.29
N LYS A 110 2.72 10.28 3.27
CA LYS A 110 2.74 9.35 4.42
C LYS A 110 4.12 8.77 4.69
N LYS A 111 4.92 8.55 3.65
CA LYS A 111 6.32 8.13 3.76
C LYS A 111 7.17 9.23 4.40
N GLU A 112 6.97 10.49 4.01
CA GLU A 112 7.65 11.63 4.63
C GLU A 112 7.25 11.79 6.11
N GLU A 113 5.95 11.73 6.43
CA GLU A 113 5.45 11.75 7.81
C GLU A 113 6.06 10.61 8.65
N ALA A 114 6.09 9.39 8.11
CA ALA A 114 6.66 8.23 8.80
C ALA A 114 8.17 8.37 9.00
N SER A 115 8.89 8.91 8.02
CA SER A 115 10.32 9.20 8.12
C SER A 115 10.60 10.25 9.20
N ASN A 116 9.83 11.34 9.21
CA ASN A 116 9.93 12.39 10.22
C ASN A 116 9.61 11.84 11.62
N LEU A 117 8.55 11.04 11.76
CA LEU A 117 8.20 10.41 13.03
C LEU A 117 9.30 9.46 13.50
N LEU A 118 9.88 8.65 12.61
CA LEU A 118 10.99 7.77 12.94
C LEU A 118 12.23 8.55 13.37
N GLN A 119 12.54 9.67 12.71
CA GLN A 119 13.63 10.56 13.09
C GLN A 119 13.38 11.18 14.46
N ILE A 120 12.16 11.62 14.75
CA ILE A 120 11.76 12.16 16.06
C ILE A 120 11.84 11.06 17.14
N ILE A 121 11.33 9.87 16.90
CA ILE A 121 11.39 8.75 17.86
C ILE A 121 12.84 8.32 18.09
N GLY A 122 13.67 8.28 17.06
CA GLY A 122 15.10 7.99 17.18
C GLY A 122 15.84 9.06 17.99
N ASN A 123 15.65 10.34 17.64
CA ASN A 123 16.40 11.47 18.22
C ASN A 123 15.82 12.03 19.52
N ILE A 124 14.57 11.73 19.89
CA ILE A 124 13.96 12.17 21.16
C ILE A 124 13.73 10.97 22.08
N GLY A 125 13.34 9.81 21.54
CA GLY A 125 12.95 8.66 22.36
C GLY A 125 14.11 8.08 23.17
N ILE A 126 15.30 7.96 22.57
CA ILE A 126 16.41 7.28 23.22
C ILE A 126 17.30 8.28 23.97
N THR A 127 17.80 9.30 23.29
CA THR A 127 18.62 10.38 23.86
C THR A 127 17.85 11.18 24.92
N GLY A 128 16.58 11.52 24.66
CA GLY A 128 15.75 12.29 25.58
C GLY A 128 15.42 11.55 26.87
N ASN A 129 15.29 10.22 26.83
CA ASN A 129 15.13 9.41 28.04
C ASN A 129 16.40 9.43 28.90
N TYR A 130 17.57 9.20 28.29
CA TYR A 130 18.87 9.31 28.99
C TYR A 130 19.09 10.72 29.56
N GLN A 131 18.74 11.75 28.80
CA GLN A 131 18.80 13.15 29.24
C GLN A 131 17.91 13.41 30.45
N ASN A 132 16.66 12.93 30.40
CA ASN A 132 15.70 13.09 31.49
C ASN A 132 16.16 12.38 32.76
N ILE A 133 16.60 11.11 32.65
CA ILE A 133 17.17 10.36 33.77
C ILE A 133 18.40 11.08 34.33
N ALA A 134 19.33 11.54 33.47
CA ALA A 134 20.50 12.29 33.92
C ALA A 134 20.11 13.56 34.69
N ASN A 135 19.09 14.30 34.25
CA ASN A 135 18.62 15.51 34.93
C ASN A 135 17.96 15.20 36.29
N ILE A 136 17.17 14.12 36.38
CA ILE A 136 16.56 13.66 37.64
C ILE A 136 17.66 13.24 38.62
N GLU A 137 18.63 12.43 38.17
CA GLU A 137 19.76 11.96 38.98
C GLU A 137 20.64 13.12 39.46
N LYS A 138 20.90 14.12 38.60
CA LYS A 138 21.59 15.36 38.99
C LYS A 138 20.86 16.09 40.11
N ALA A 139 19.54 16.27 39.97
CA ALA A 139 18.74 16.94 40.99
C ALA A 139 18.71 16.17 42.31
N ALA A 140 18.65 14.83 42.26
CA ALA A 140 18.75 13.98 43.45
C ALA A 140 20.14 14.10 44.11
N ALA A 141 21.21 14.07 43.31
CA ALA A 141 22.57 14.26 43.81
C ALA A 141 22.75 15.61 44.51
N ASP A 142 22.24 16.70 43.92
CA ASP A 142 22.33 18.04 44.50
C ASP A 142 21.49 18.18 45.79
N LYS A 143 20.32 17.53 45.86
CA LYS A 143 19.52 17.45 47.09
C LYS A 143 20.30 16.75 48.22
N TRP A 144 20.87 15.58 47.96
CA TRP A 144 21.67 14.83 48.94
C TRP A 144 22.94 15.58 49.36
N ARG A 145 23.58 16.28 48.41
CA ARG A 145 24.73 17.14 48.70
C ARG A 145 24.33 18.27 49.65
N ASN A 146 23.20 18.92 49.39
CA ASN A 146 22.72 20.00 50.25
C ASN A 146 22.37 19.48 51.66
N ILE A 147 21.76 18.29 51.78
CA ILE A 147 21.49 17.65 53.08
C ILE A 147 22.81 17.39 53.83
N ALA A 148 23.81 16.81 53.16
CA ALA A 148 25.13 16.56 53.76
C ALA A 148 25.80 17.87 54.22
N LEU A 149 25.74 18.92 53.40
CA LEU A 149 26.26 20.25 53.75
C LEU A 149 25.56 20.84 54.97
N TRP A 150 24.23 20.78 55.04
CA TRP A 150 23.48 21.27 56.20
C TRP A 150 23.83 20.53 57.49
N LEU A 151 24.03 19.21 57.43
CA LEU A 151 24.46 18.41 58.58
C LEU A 151 25.89 18.77 59.00
N MET A 152 26.82 18.97 58.05
CA MET A 152 28.19 19.39 58.35
C MET A 152 28.24 20.80 58.94
N ILE A 153 27.49 21.76 58.39
CA ILE A 153 27.37 23.11 58.95
C ILE A 153 26.79 23.05 60.36
N SER A 154 25.76 22.24 60.60
CA SER A 154 25.16 22.06 61.93
C SER A 154 26.18 21.48 62.93
N MET A 155 26.99 20.50 62.51
CA MET A 155 28.07 19.96 63.33
C MET A 155 29.09 21.05 63.72
N VAL A 156 29.55 21.85 62.76
CA VAL A 156 30.50 22.94 63.01
C VAL A 156 29.88 24.00 63.93
N ALA A 157 28.61 24.33 63.75
CA ALA A 157 27.88 25.27 64.59
C ALA A 157 27.77 24.77 66.04
N VAL A 158 27.47 23.49 66.26
CA VAL A 158 27.42 22.88 67.60
C VAL A 158 28.79 22.94 68.28
N ILE A 159 29.87 22.65 67.56
CA ILE A 159 31.24 22.73 68.09
C ILE A 159 31.61 24.18 68.42
N GLY A 160 31.37 25.12 67.50
CA GLY A 160 31.66 26.55 67.71
C GLY A 160 30.87 27.16 68.87
N PHE A 161 29.57 26.85 68.98
CA PHE A 161 28.73 27.28 70.10
C PHE A 161 29.20 26.70 71.44
N THR A 162 29.67 25.45 71.43
CA THR A 162 30.25 24.83 72.62
C THR A 162 31.49 25.58 73.10
N ILE A 163 32.41 25.92 72.20
CA ILE A 163 33.63 26.70 72.53
C ILE A 163 33.26 28.08 73.07
N PHE A 164 32.29 28.77 72.45
CA PHE A 164 31.85 30.10 72.87
C PHE A 164 31.28 30.10 74.31
N ILE A 165 30.39 29.16 74.65
CA ILE A 165 29.84 29.04 76.01
C ILE A 165 30.93 28.71 77.02
N SER A 166 31.86 27.81 76.67
CA SER A 166 32.96 27.45 77.57
C SER A 166 33.91 28.61 77.85
N ALA A 167 34.02 29.58 76.92
CA ALA A 167 34.83 30.77 77.11
C ALA A 167 34.17 31.82 78.03
N THR A 168 32.83 31.92 78.03
CA THR A 168 32.09 32.93 78.82
C THR A 168 31.65 32.45 80.20
N ASN A 169 31.29 31.17 80.35
CA ASN A 169 30.67 30.64 81.57
C ASN A 169 31.58 29.71 82.39
N GLY A 170 32.86 29.58 82.01
CA GLY A 170 33.80 28.64 82.61
C GLY A 170 33.83 27.28 81.90
N PHE A 171 34.97 26.60 81.96
CA PHE A 171 35.21 25.36 81.23
C PHE A 171 34.74 24.12 82.00
N ASP A 172 33.59 23.56 81.62
CA ASP A 172 33.15 22.23 82.04
C ASP A 172 33.50 21.17 80.99
N TRP A 173 34.55 20.40 81.28
CA TRP A 173 35.08 19.39 80.36
C TRP A 173 34.09 18.25 80.08
N LYS A 174 33.17 17.93 81.02
CA LYS A 174 32.19 16.86 80.85
C LYS A 174 31.10 17.26 79.87
N LEU A 175 30.63 18.51 79.98
CA LEU A 175 29.61 19.07 79.09
C LEU A 175 30.16 19.28 77.67
N ALA A 176 31.42 19.73 77.56
CA ALA A 176 32.11 19.83 76.28
C ALA A 176 32.26 18.47 75.58
N LEU A 177 32.65 17.43 76.32
CA LEU A 177 32.82 16.07 75.78
C LEU A 177 31.49 15.49 75.26
N PHE A 178 30.40 15.67 76.01
CA PHE A 178 29.07 15.20 75.59
C PHE A 178 28.59 15.90 74.29
N ARG A 179 28.81 17.22 74.18
CA ARG A 179 28.44 18.00 72.98
C ARG A 179 29.29 17.64 71.75
N ILE A 180 30.59 17.40 71.94
CA ILE A 180 31.47 16.92 70.87
C ILE A 180 31.06 15.51 70.42
N GLY A 181 30.73 14.61 71.35
CA GLY A 181 30.20 13.28 71.03
C GLY A 181 28.87 13.34 70.26
N ALA A 182 27.96 14.23 70.66
CA ALA A 182 26.71 14.46 69.95
C ALA A 182 26.94 15.08 68.55
N ALA A 183 27.90 15.99 68.40
CA ALA A 183 28.28 16.55 67.11
C ALA A 183 28.86 15.47 66.19
N LEU A 184 29.71 14.58 66.70
CA LEU A 184 30.26 13.44 65.94
C LEU A 184 29.17 12.45 65.50
N ALA A 185 28.09 12.30 66.27
CA ALA A 185 26.95 11.47 65.85
C ALA A 185 26.29 11.99 64.55
N LEU A 186 26.35 13.30 64.28
CA LEU A 186 25.87 13.89 63.01
C LEU A 186 26.77 13.54 61.81
N ALA A 187 28.00 13.06 62.03
CA ALA A 187 28.90 12.65 60.95
C ALA A 187 28.37 11.45 60.18
N ILE A 188 27.68 10.53 60.86
CA ILE A 188 27.14 9.29 60.29
C ILE A 188 26.09 9.59 59.20
N PRO A 189 24.99 10.32 59.48
CA PRO A 189 24.01 10.66 58.45
C PRO A 189 24.58 11.61 57.38
N ALA A 190 25.54 12.48 57.72
CA ALA A 190 26.21 13.33 56.74
C ALA A 190 27.04 12.53 55.74
N ALA A 191 27.81 11.55 56.22
CA ALA A 191 28.60 10.66 55.38
C ALA A 191 27.71 9.77 54.49
N TYR A 192 26.59 9.29 55.02
CA TYR A 192 25.60 8.55 54.23
C TYR A 192 25.01 9.42 53.11
N ALA A 193 24.56 10.64 53.44
CA ALA A 193 24.02 11.58 52.46
C ALA A 193 25.06 11.94 51.38
N ALA A 194 26.33 12.11 51.75
CA ALA A 194 27.42 12.33 50.80
C ALA A 194 27.66 11.11 49.88
N LYS A 195 27.62 9.88 50.43
CA LYS A 195 27.74 8.64 49.65
C LYS A 195 26.59 8.48 48.66
N GLU A 196 25.36 8.75 49.08
CA GLU A 196 24.19 8.66 48.19
C GLU A 196 24.23 9.74 47.10
N SER A 197 24.67 10.96 47.43
CA SER A 197 24.94 12.00 46.42
C SER A 197 25.95 11.54 45.36
N ALA A 198 27.05 10.91 45.78
CA ALA A 198 28.07 10.40 44.86
C ALA A 198 27.53 9.29 43.95
N LYS A 199 26.67 8.41 44.47
CA LYS A 199 26.00 7.36 43.67
C LYS A 199 25.10 7.96 42.59
N HIS A 200 24.26 8.93 42.94
CA HIS A 200 23.44 9.65 41.97
C HIS A 200 24.29 10.40 40.93
N ARG A 201 25.46 10.97 41.30
CA ARG A 201 26.41 11.57 40.35
C ARG A 201 27.00 10.56 39.36
N LEU A 202 27.29 9.33 39.79
CA LEU A 202 27.76 8.28 38.90
C LEU A 202 26.68 7.89 37.88
N LEU A 203 25.42 7.79 38.32
CA LEU A 203 24.29 7.51 37.45
C LEU A 203 24.02 8.67 36.48
N GLU A 204 24.06 9.92 36.92
CA GLU A 204 23.99 11.11 36.06
C GLU A 204 25.06 11.04 34.97
N ASN A 205 26.32 10.85 35.35
CA ASN A 205 27.45 10.84 34.40
C ASN A 205 27.32 9.70 33.39
N HIS A 206 26.88 8.52 33.84
CA HIS A 206 26.64 7.39 32.94
C HIS A 206 25.56 7.71 31.91
N ASN A 207 24.39 8.20 32.36
CA ASN A 207 23.27 8.53 31.48
C ASN A 207 23.60 9.70 30.54
N ARG A 208 24.28 10.74 31.03
CA ARG A 208 24.73 11.87 30.21
C ARG A 208 25.75 11.45 29.15
N ARG A 209 26.62 10.48 29.46
CA ARG A 209 27.55 9.93 28.47
C ARG A 209 26.80 9.15 27.40
N SER A 210 25.86 8.30 27.79
CA SER A 210 25.00 7.57 26.84
C SER A 210 24.18 8.52 25.95
N GLU A 211 23.61 9.59 26.52
CA GLU A 211 22.93 10.66 25.77
C GLU A 211 23.83 11.27 24.69
N LEU A 212 25.05 11.69 25.06
CA LEU A 212 26.01 12.31 24.14
C LEU A 212 26.51 11.32 23.08
N GLU A 213 26.83 10.09 23.48
CA GLU A 213 27.24 9.01 22.56
C GLU A 213 26.15 8.80 21.50
N LEU A 214 24.89 8.64 21.93
CA LEU A 214 23.76 8.42 21.02
C LEU A 214 23.46 9.64 20.15
N ALA A 215 23.48 10.85 20.70
CA ALA A 215 23.26 12.09 19.94
C ALA A 215 24.37 12.35 18.90
N SER A 216 25.58 11.84 19.15
CA SER A 216 26.72 11.97 18.24
C SER A 216 26.79 10.90 17.13
N LEU A 217 25.96 9.84 17.20
CA LEU A 217 25.98 8.75 16.23
C LEU A 217 25.59 9.21 14.83
N ASP A 218 24.50 9.97 14.69
CA ASP A 218 24.01 10.42 13.37
C ASP A 218 25.05 11.26 12.60
N PRO A 219 25.66 12.32 13.19
CA PRO A 219 26.74 13.07 12.54
C PRO A 219 27.97 12.24 12.18
N TYR A 220 28.25 11.17 12.94
CA TYR A 220 29.38 10.27 12.67
C TYR A 220 29.08 9.30 11.53
N LEU A 221 27.84 8.80 11.46
CA LEU A 221 27.37 7.86 10.44
C LEU A 221 27.18 8.52 9.07
N GLU A 222 26.90 9.83 9.02
CA GLU A 222 26.68 10.57 7.78
C GLU A 222 27.92 10.65 6.88
N LYS A 223 29.13 10.62 7.47
CA LYS A 223 30.40 10.70 6.74
C LYS A 223 30.89 9.34 6.20
N LEU A 224 30.20 8.24 6.51
CA LEU A 224 30.63 6.89 6.15
C LEU A 224 30.00 6.42 4.82
N PRO A 225 30.70 5.57 4.04
CA PRO A 225 30.11 4.89 2.89
C PRO A 225 28.88 4.06 3.28
N GLU A 226 27.94 3.91 2.35
CA GLU A 226 26.62 3.32 2.63
C GLU A 226 26.67 1.92 3.27
N ASP A 227 27.53 1.05 2.72
CA ASP A 227 27.73 -0.32 3.19
C ASP A 227 28.27 -0.37 4.63
N THR A 228 29.23 0.51 4.94
CA THR A 228 29.82 0.60 6.28
C THR A 228 28.83 1.18 7.29
N ARG A 229 28.06 2.19 6.88
CA ARG A 229 27.00 2.80 7.71
C ARG A 229 25.93 1.77 8.10
N ASN A 230 25.51 0.92 7.16
CA ASN A 230 24.50 -0.11 7.43
C ASN A 230 25.00 -1.19 8.38
N LYS A 231 26.27 -1.63 8.24
CA LYS A 231 26.92 -2.55 9.19
C LYS A 231 27.01 -1.98 10.61
N VAL A 232 27.42 -0.71 10.74
CA VAL A 232 27.50 -0.05 12.05
C VAL A 232 26.11 0.10 12.67
N LYS A 233 25.08 0.46 11.88
CA LYS A 233 23.69 0.49 12.36
C LYS A 233 23.24 -0.88 12.88
N GLU A 234 23.55 -1.97 12.18
CA GLU A 234 23.21 -3.33 12.59
C GLU A 234 23.84 -3.70 13.96
N GLU A 235 25.13 -3.41 14.16
CA GLU A 235 25.82 -3.66 15.44
C GLU A 235 25.25 -2.81 16.58
N LEU A 236 24.96 -1.54 16.32
CA LEU A 236 24.36 -0.62 17.30
C LEU A 236 22.95 -1.07 17.68
N THR A 237 22.15 -1.51 16.72
CA THR A 237 20.81 -2.04 17.00
C THR A 237 20.89 -3.25 17.93
N LYS A 238 21.83 -4.18 17.69
CA LYS A 238 22.05 -5.34 18.59
C LYS A 238 22.48 -4.94 20.00
N LYS A 239 23.28 -3.88 20.14
CA LYS A 239 23.80 -3.40 21.42
C LYS A 239 22.78 -2.60 22.24
N PHE A 240 21.98 -1.76 21.60
CA PHE A 240 21.07 -0.82 22.28
C PHE A 240 19.61 -1.28 22.33
N PHE A 241 19.17 -2.14 21.40
CA PHE A 241 17.79 -2.64 21.32
C PHE A 241 17.69 -4.16 21.47
N GLY A 242 18.81 -4.89 21.42
CA GLY A 242 18.83 -6.30 21.77
C GLY A 242 18.51 -6.47 23.26
N LEU A 243 17.56 -7.36 23.57
CA LEU A 243 17.14 -7.80 24.92
C LEU A 243 18.28 -8.47 25.71
N ASN A 244 19.43 -7.80 25.88
CA ASN A 244 20.44 -8.18 26.85
C ASN A 244 20.07 -7.56 28.20
N SER A 245 18.93 -7.98 28.74
CA SER A 245 18.65 -7.98 30.18
C SER A 245 19.58 -8.99 30.86
N GLN A 246 20.89 -8.84 30.68
CA GLN A 246 21.86 -9.42 31.59
C GLN A 246 22.01 -8.37 32.68
N GLU A 247 21.20 -8.53 33.74
CA GLU A 247 21.40 -7.85 35.01
C GLU A 247 22.88 -7.96 35.38
N LYS A 248 23.64 -6.88 35.17
CA LYS A 248 24.91 -6.71 35.86
C LYS A 248 24.55 -6.60 37.32
N LYS A 249 24.68 -7.71 38.07
CA LYS A 249 24.72 -7.71 39.52
C LYS A 249 25.67 -6.59 39.94
N VAL A 250 25.10 -5.54 40.49
CA VAL A 250 25.84 -4.49 41.17
C VAL A 250 26.47 -5.20 42.37
N GLU A 251 27.76 -5.50 42.30
CA GLU A 251 28.51 -5.89 43.48
C GLU A 251 28.48 -4.71 44.45
N GLU A 252 27.65 -4.84 45.49
CA GLU A 252 27.53 -3.85 46.56
C GLU A 252 28.89 -3.70 47.26
N PRO A 253 29.53 -2.52 47.25
CA PRO A 253 30.71 -2.32 48.07
C PRO A 253 30.25 -2.13 49.51
N VAL A 254 30.76 -3.02 50.36
CA VAL A 254 30.61 -3.11 51.83
C VAL A 254 29.17 -3.27 52.33
N SER A 255 28.72 -4.52 52.26
CA SER A 255 27.60 -5.07 53.04
C SER A 255 27.78 -4.78 54.54
N SER A 256 26.69 -4.41 55.21
CA SER A 256 26.56 -4.22 56.66
C SER A 256 27.12 -5.41 57.48
N VAL A 257 27.24 -6.58 56.85
CA VAL A 257 27.89 -7.78 57.40
C VAL A 257 29.38 -7.56 57.69
N ALA A 258 30.11 -6.85 56.82
CA ALA A 258 31.52 -6.55 57.03
C ALA A 258 31.74 -5.60 58.23
N ILE A 259 30.81 -4.67 58.45
CA ILE A 259 30.83 -3.75 59.60
C ILE A 259 30.51 -4.51 60.90
N LEU A 260 29.56 -5.43 60.85
CA LEU A 260 29.21 -6.29 61.98
C LEU A 260 30.32 -7.30 62.34
N ASP A 261 31.04 -7.81 61.34
CA ASP A 261 32.19 -8.69 61.57
C ASP A 261 33.39 -7.93 62.16
N LEU A 262 33.64 -6.69 61.73
CA LEU A 262 34.66 -5.83 62.34
C LEU A 262 34.28 -5.47 63.80
N LEU A 263 33.00 -5.22 64.08
CA LEU A 263 32.50 -4.99 65.44
C LEU A 263 32.60 -6.24 66.33
N LYS A 264 32.24 -7.42 65.81
CA LYS A 264 32.40 -8.70 66.54
C LYS A 264 33.86 -9.01 66.83
N THR A 265 34.76 -8.78 65.88
CA THR A 265 36.19 -9.05 66.04
C THR A 265 36.83 -8.10 67.07
N ALA A 266 36.34 -6.86 67.17
CA ALA A 266 36.79 -5.91 68.19
C ALA A 266 36.27 -6.25 69.60
N ILE A 267 35.07 -6.86 69.71
CA ILE A 267 34.46 -7.25 70.99
C ILE A 267 34.97 -8.60 71.49
N SER A 268 35.35 -9.52 70.58
CA SER A 268 35.87 -10.84 70.97
C SER A 268 37.36 -10.85 71.35
N LYS A 269 38.03 -9.70 71.30
CA LYS A 269 39.48 -9.58 71.62
C LYS A 269 39.73 -8.92 72.98
N LYS A 270 38.84 -9.15 73.94
CA LYS A 270 39.05 -8.81 75.35
C LYS A 270 38.81 -10.03 76.23
#